data_AF-H0IZF1-F1
#
_entry.id   AF-H0IZF1-F1
#
_cell.length_a   1.000
_cell.length_b   1.000
_cell.length_c   1.000
_cell.angle_alpha   90.00
_cell.angle_beta   90.00
_cell.angle_gamma   90.00
#
_symmetry.space_group_name_H-M   'P 1'
#
loop_
_entity.id
_entity.type
_entity.pdbx_description
1 polymer ?
#
loop_
_entity_poly.entity_id
_entity_poly.type
_entity_poly.pdbx_seq_one_letter_code
_entity_poly.pdbx_strand_id
1 'polypeptide(L)'
;MKWERHTEFFTLTIKQANSDDPQTWPTPPKFLHSVLADYADQIISASTLRVETANRWAGSVEAYGLDKPAGSRIGGDDATVWSDFNLDDRHINRFLLVNDCLDNYRLGRMARRLFDIETYRMMAMLALPEAKALSSDLQYYEAELSTLSNQHAEQHTSPAEPLLSALTLFSAKLERCGVQTRQRFSATEAYSSIVFARISEMREERVGHYPQLGMFILRRFEPATRYCDAMNRRVETLATSATRLNDLLRTRSQVEIEGQNYKILQSLDARASSQLKIQKAVEGLSIIVISYYIFSLMKLGLESLSALGIDIEPNVAATVLVPLGTLIIATLTWRVWKVKKH
;
A
#
# COMPACT_ATOMS: atom_id res chain seq x y z
N MET A 1 -43.31 -9.38 12.22
CA MET A 1 -42.30 -8.69 11.38
C MET A 1 -41.05 -8.49 12.22
N LYS A 2 -39.89 -8.77 11.67
CA LYS A 2 -38.58 -8.54 12.30
C LYS A 2 -37.75 -7.71 11.34
N TRP A 3 -37.06 -6.70 11.86
CA TRP A 3 -36.14 -5.90 11.07
C TRP A 3 -34.82 -5.75 11.80
N GLU A 4 -33.73 -5.67 11.04
CA GLU A 4 -32.39 -5.46 11.58
C GLU A 4 -31.61 -4.50 10.71
N ARG A 5 -30.87 -3.59 11.35
CA ARG A 5 -29.96 -2.66 10.69
C ARG A 5 -28.54 -3.16 10.89
N HIS A 6 -27.86 -3.42 9.79
CA HIS A 6 -26.42 -3.70 9.75
C HIS A 6 -25.68 -2.43 9.32
N THR A 7 -24.36 -2.50 9.25
CA THR A 7 -23.53 -1.34 8.85
C THR A 7 -23.81 -0.91 7.41
N GLU A 8 -23.96 -1.87 6.48
CA GLU A 8 -24.09 -1.59 5.04
C GLU A 8 -25.48 -1.91 4.45
N PHE A 9 -26.35 -2.61 5.17
CA PHE A 9 -27.64 -3.06 4.67
C PHE A 9 -28.67 -3.23 5.79
N PHE A 10 -29.92 -3.41 5.38
CA PHE A 10 -31.04 -3.68 6.28
C PHE A 10 -31.72 -4.99 5.86
N THR A 11 -32.18 -5.75 6.84
CA THR A 11 -32.97 -6.96 6.58
C THR A 11 -34.38 -6.80 7.12
N LEU A 12 -35.34 -7.28 6.34
CA LEU A 12 -36.75 -7.34 6.72
C LEU A 12 -37.27 -8.76 6.57
N THR A 13 -37.73 -9.34 7.68
CA THR A 13 -38.33 -10.68 7.70
C THR A 13 -39.79 -10.58 8.11
N ILE A 14 -40.67 -11.14 7.29
CA ILE A 14 -42.10 -11.22 7.58
C ILE A 14 -42.48 -12.68 7.70
N LYS A 15 -43.14 -13.00 8.82
CA LYS A 15 -43.77 -14.30 9.02
C LYS A 15 -45.21 -14.20 8.57
N GLN A 16 -45.65 -15.15 7.76
CA GLN A 16 -47.03 -15.32 7.35
C GLN A 16 -47.43 -16.80 7.44
N ALA A 17 -48.73 -17.07 7.44
CA ALA A 17 -49.22 -18.45 7.34
C ALA A 17 -48.97 -18.99 5.93
N ASN A 18 -48.74 -20.29 5.82
CA ASN A 18 -48.65 -20.97 4.52
C ASN A 18 -50.04 -21.04 3.87
N SER A 19 -50.07 -21.07 2.54
CA SER A 19 -51.25 -21.51 1.79
C SER A 19 -51.41 -23.03 1.94
N ASP A 20 -52.64 -23.52 1.90
CA ASP A 20 -52.92 -24.97 1.88
C ASP A 20 -52.41 -25.62 0.59
N ASP A 21 -52.33 -24.86 -0.50
CA ASP A 21 -51.70 -25.28 -1.75
C ASP A 21 -50.15 -25.23 -1.64
N PRO A 22 -49.44 -26.36 -1.81
CA PRO A 22 -47.97 -26.42 -1.83
C PRO A 22 -47.31 -25.58 -2.93
N GLN A 23 -47.97 -25.38 -4.07
CA GLN A 23 -47.42 -24.59 -5.19
C GLN A 23 -47.51 -23.09 -4.96
N THR A 24 -48.41 -22.65 -4.08
CA THR A 24 -48.56 -21.24 -3.73
C THR A 24 -47.51 -20.82 -2.71
N TRP A 25 -46.42 -20.20 -3.19
CA TRP A 25 -45.35 -19.67 -2.35
C TRP A 25 -45.71 -18.32 -1.70
N PRO A 26 -45.29 -18.08 -0.45
CA PRO A 26 -45.43 -16.80 0.22
C PRO A 26 -44.91 -15.62 -0.60
N THR A 27 -45.72 -14.56 -0.72
CA THR A 27 -45.36 -13.32 -1.41
C THR A 27 -45.27 -12.18 -0.39
N PRO A 28 -44.46 -11.13 -0.64
CA PRO A 28 -44.45 -9.95 0.22
C PRO A 28 -45.87 -9.41 0.43
N PRO A 29 -46.23 -8.94 1.63
CA PRO A 29 -47.53 -8.33 1.86
C PRO A 29 -47.77 -7.09 0.99
N LYS A 30 -49.02 -6.85 0.60
CA LYS A 30 -49.42 -5.72 -0.27
C LYS A 30 -48.92 -4.36 0.23
N PHE A 31 -48.88 -4.14 1.55
CA PHE A 31 -48.43 -2.86 2.12
C PHE A 31 -46.94 -2.57 1.88
N LEU A 32 -46.13 -3.59 1.53
CA LEU A 32 -44.74 -3.42 1.15
C LEU A 32 -44.54 -3.22 -0.35
N HIS A 33 -45.56 -3.46 -1.19
CA HIS A 33 -45.36 -3.42 -2.65
C HIS A 33 -44.85 -2.05 -3.13
N SER A 34 -45.37 -0.95 -2.58
CA SER A 34 -44.90 0.40 -2.93
C SER A 34 -43.45 0.60 -2.49
N VAL A 35 -43.11 0.24 -1.24
CA VAL A 35 -41.75 0.36 -0.72
C VAL A 35 -40.77 -0.49 -1.53
N LEU A 36 -41.12 -1.74 -1.85
CA LEU A 36 -40.27 -2.62 -2.64
C LEU A 36 -40.11 -2.11 -4.08
N ALA A 37 -41.13 -1.46 -4.65
CA ALA A 37 -41.03 -0.84 -5.96
C ALA A 37 -40.10 0.39 -5.93
N ASP A 38 -40.23 1.25 -4.92
CA ASP A 38 -39.40 2.46 -4.76
C ASP A 38 -37.90 2.14 -4.57
N TYR A 39 -37.60 0.96 -3.99
CA TYR A 39 -36.24 0.50 -3.70
C TYR A 39 -35.82 -0.73 -4.52
N ALA A 40 -36.47 -1.02 -5.64
CA ALA A 40 -36.25 -2.25 -6.40
C ALA A 40 -34.77 -2.47 -6.77
N ASP A 41 -34.09 -1.41 -7.23
CA ASP A 41 -32.67 -1.44 -7.62
C ASP A 41 -31.70 -1.60 -6.45
N GLN A 42 -32.20 -1.47 -5.21
CA GLN A 42 -31.42 -1.61 -3.97
C GLN A 42 -31.66 -2.96 -3.29
N ILE A 43 -32.54 -3.81 -3.83
CA ILE A 43 -32.78 -5.15 -3.31
C ILE A 43 -31.61 -6.06 -3.70
N ILE A 44 -30.79 -6.39 -2.71
CA ILE A 44 -29.61 -7.26 -2.89
C ILE A 44 -30.01 -8.73 -2.93
N SER A 45 -31.02 -9.12 -2.15
CA SER A 45 -31.51 -10.49 -2.06
C SER A 45 -32.97 -10.51 -1.60
N ALA A 46 -33.74 -11.43 -2.17
CA ALA A 46 -35.07 -11.79 -1.73
C ALA A 46 -35.17 -13.31 -1.60
N SER A 47 -35.67 -13.79 -0.47
CA SER A 47 -35.80 -15.22 -0.21
C SER A 47 -37.05 -15.53 0.59
N THR A 48 -37.70 -16.62 0.21
CA THR A 48 -38.86 -17.17 0.92
C THR A 48 -38.49 -18.52 1.51
N LEU A 49 -38.78 -18.69 2.79
CA LEU A 49 -38.68 -19.97 3.47
C LEU A 49 -40.10 -20.47 3.78
N ARG A 50 -40.50 -21.56 3.13
CA ARG A 50 -41.71 -22.31 3.47
C ARG A 50 -41.33 -23.41 4.45
N VAL A 51 -41.96 -23.40 5.62
CA VAL A 51 -41.77 -24.44 6.63
C VAL A 51 -42.99 -25.35 6.65
N GLU A 52 -42.79 -26.64 6.45
CA GLU A 52 -43.81 -27.67 6.56
C GLU A 52 -43.49 -28.60 7.73
N THR A 53 -44.52 -29.16 8.35
CA THR A 53 -44.38 -30.26 9.30
C THR A 53 -44.39 -31.59 8.55
N ALA A 54 -43.80 -32.64 9.11
CA ALA A 54 -43.78 -33.98 8.49
C ALA A 54 -45.16 -34.48 8.04
N ASN A 55 -46.24 -34.15 8.76
CA ASN A 55 -47.61 -34.52 8.41
C ASN A 55 -48.26 -33.68 7.29
N ARG A 56 -47.69 -32.50 6.97
CA ARG A 56 -48.15 -31.60 5.89
C ARG A 56 -47.23 -31.64 4.68
N TRP A 57 -46.13 -32.37 4.78
CA TRP A 57 -45.24 -32.66 3.66
C TRP A 57 -46.01 -33.38 2.54
N ALA A 58 -45.98 -32.83 1.33
CA ALA A 58 -46.68 -33.41 0.18
C ALA A 58 -46.04 -34.71 -0.36
N GLY A 59 -44.94 -35.18 0.24
CA GLY A 59 -44.25 -36.41 -0.16
C GLY A 59 -43.16 -36.20 -1.21
N SER A 60 -43.22 -35.11 -1.99
CA SER A 60 -42.24 -34.80 -3.03
C SER A 60 -41.94 -33.31 -3.14
N VAL A 61 -40.74 -32.98 -3.61
CA VAL A 61 -40.27 -31.59 -3.82
C VAL A 61 -40.92 -30.95 -5.04
N GLU A 62 -41.30 -31.76 -6.04
CA GLU A 62 -41.97 -31.34 -7.26
C GLU A 62 -43.38 -30.80 -6.98
N ALA A 63 -44.04 -31.30 -5.92
CA ALA A 63 -45.33 -30.77 -5.46
C ALA A 63 -45.25 -29.29 -5.05
N TYR A 64 -44.06 -28.82 -4.65
CA TYR A 64 -43.78 -27.41 -4.32
C TYR A 64 -43.21 -26.63 -5.51
N GLY A 65 -43.14 -27.24 -6.70
CA GLY A 65 -42.62 -26.60 -7.91
C GLY A 65 -41.11 -26.33 -7.88
N LEU A 66 -40.35 -27.16 -7.18
CA LEU A 66 -38.88 -27.16 -7.22
C LEU A 66 -38.40 -28.13 -8.31
N ASP A 67 -37.56 -27.65 -9.24
CA ASP A 67 -36.98 -28.47 -10.31
C ASP A 67 -35.51 -28.81 -9.99
N LYS A 68 -35.18 -30.11 -9.94
CA LYS A 68 -33.83 -30.64 -9.63
C LYS A 68 -33.18 -29.98 -8.40
N PRO A 69 -33.82 -30.02 -7.21
CA PRO A 69 -33.32 -29.31 -6.05
C PRO A 69 -32.05 -29.93 -5.47
N ALA A 70 -31.28 -29.11 -4.76
CA ALA A 70 -30.38 -29.57 -3.74
C ALA A 70 -31.16 -29.87 -2.45
N GLY A 71 -30.71 -30.89 -1.71
CA GLY A 71 -31.39 -31.41 -0.53
C GLY A 71 -30.42 -31.81 0.56
N SER A 72 -30.67 -31.35 1.79
CA SER A 72 -29.84 -31.65 2.94
C SER A 72 -30.69 -31.98 4.17
N ARG A 73 -30.36 -33.08 4.85
CA ARG A 73 -30.79 -33.32 6.23
C ARG A 73 -30.00 -32.40 7.13
N ILE A 74 -30.64 -31.78 8.09
CA ILE A 74 -30.02 -30.78 8.98
C ILE A 74 -30.48 -30.97 10.42
N GLY A 75 -29.70 -30.44 11.36
CA GLY A 75 -30.08 -30.51 12.77
C GLY A 75 -30.06 -31.91 13.37
N GLY A 76 -29.37 -32.87 12.74
CA GLY A 76 -29.26 -34.26 13.20
C GLY A 76 -30.40 -35.17 12.72
N ASP A 77 -30.83 -35.03 11.46
CA ASP A 77 -31.98 -35.73 10.87
C ASP A 77 -33.36 -35.26 11.38
N ASP A 78 -33.39 -34.15 12.12
CA ASP A 78 -34.64 -33.59 12.68
C ASP A 78 -35.41 -32.71 11.68
N ALA A 79 -34.80 -32.40 10.54
CA ALA A 79 -35.41 -31.66 9.44
C ALA A 79 -34.67 -31.89 8.13
N THR A 80 -35.36 -31.64 7.02
CA THR A 80 -34.77 -31.62 5.69
C THR A 80 -35.03 -30.29 5.00
N VAL A 81 -34.00 -29.69 4.40
CA VAL A 81 -34.10 -28.47 3.59
C VAL A 81 -33.87 -28.74 2.12
N TRP A 82 -34.63 -28.05 1.29
CA TRP A 82 -34.61 -28.14 -0.17
C TRP A 82 -34.58 -26.76 -0.80
N SER A 83 -33.84 -26.63 -1.91
CA SER A 83 -33.90 -25.47 -2.79
C SER A 83 -33.36 -25.84 -4.17
N ASP A 84 -33.99 -25.35 -5.22
CA ASP A 84 -33.46 -25.41 -6.59
C ASP A 84 -32.56 -24.22 -6.92
N PHE A 85 -32.49 -23.22 -6.02
CA PHE A 85 -31.76 -21.95 -6.21
C PHE A 85 -32.13 -21.20 -7.51
N ASN A 86 -33.25 -21.56 -8.12
CA ASN A 86 -33.80 -20.84 -9.24
C ASN A 86 -34.57 -19.65 -8.69
N LEU A 87 -34.34 -18.50 -9.29
CA LEU A 87 -35.13 -17.32 -9.00
C LEU A 87 -36.49 -17.45 -9.70
N ASP A 88 -37.57 -17.17 -8.98
CA ASP A 88 -38.90 -17.05 -9.61
C ASP A 88 -38.98 -15.79 -10.51
N ASP A 89 -40.10 -15.59 -11.19
CA ASP A 89 -40.32 -14.42 -12.06
C ASP A 89 -40.18 -13.07 -11.31
N ARG A 90 -40.17 -13.09 -9.98
CA ARG A 90 -40.00 -11.93 -9.09
C ARG A 90 -38.62 -11.87 -8.45
N HIS A 91 -37.68 -12.68 -8.93
CA HIS A 91 -36.30 -12.73 -8.45
C HIS A 91 -36.16 -13.20 -6.99
N ILE A 92 -37.10 -14.03 -6.53
CA ILE A 92 -37.14 -14.56 -5.16
C ILE A 92 -36.59 -15.99 -5.15
N ASN A 93 -35.59 -16.25 -4.30
CA ASN A 93 -35.10 -17.59 -4.03
C ASN A 93 -36.05 -18.34 -3.08
N ARG A 94 -36.22 -19.65 -3.27
CA ARG A 94 -37.18 -20.47 -2.54
C ARG A 94 -36.46 -21.56 -1.75
N PHE A 95 -36.73 -21.60 -0.46
CA PHE A 95 -36.32 -22.65 0.45
C PHE A 95 -37.55 -23.36 1.03
N LEU A 96 -37.52 -24.67 1.01
CA LEU A 96 -38.52 -25.52 1.64
C LEU A 96 -37.84 -26.27 2.80
N LEU A 97 -38.34 -26.11 4.01
CA LEU A 97 -37.88 -26.83 5.19
C LEU A 97 -38.99 -27.73 5.70
N VAL A 98 -38.78 -29.03 5.63
CA VAL A 98 -39.63 -30.04 6.24
C VAL A 98 -39.11 -30.30 7.64
N ASN A 99 -39.91 -29.94 8.64
CA ASN A 99 -39.60 -30.08 10.05
C ASN A 99 -40.19 -31.39 10.58
N ASP A 100 -39.32 -32.31 10.96
CA ASP A 100 -39.70 -33.60 11.52
C ASP A 100 -39.86 -33.50 13.05
N CYS A 101 -38.84 -32.96 13.73
CA CYS A 101 -38.84 -32.87 15.20
C CYS A 101 -38.05 -31.70 15.80
N LEU A 102 -37.69 -30.68 15.03
CA LEU A 102 -37.13 -29.44 15.60
C LEU A 102 -38.19 -28.73 16.45
N ASP A 103 -37.81 -28.41 17.69
CA ASP A 103 -38.57 -27.48 18.52
C ASP A 103 -38.59 -26.05 17.92
N ASN A 104 -39.46 -25.19 18.45
CA ASN A 104 -39.64 -23.82 17.94
C ASN A 104 -38.34 -22.99 17.96
N TYR A 105 -37.47 -23.21 18.95
CA TYR A 105 -36.23 -22.46 19.09
C TYR A 105 -35.18 -22.91 18.07
N ARG A 106 -35.00 -24.22 17.91
CA ARG A 106 -34.09 -24.83 16.92
C ARG A 106 -34.55 -24.53 15.49
N LEU A 107 -35.86 -24.63 15.23
CA LEU A 107 -36.46 -24.26 13.95
C LEU A 107 -36.18 -22.80 13.61
N GLY A 108 -36.41 -21.87 14.57
CA GLY A 108 -36.14 -20.45 14.38
C GLY A 108 -34.67 -20.16 14.07
N ARG A 109 -33.73 -20.82 14.77
CA ARG A 109 -32.29 -20.70 14.49
C ARG A 109 -31.93 -21.26 13.11
N MET A 110 -32.52 -22.39 12.71
CA MET A 110 -32.26 -22.99 11.40
C MET A 110 -32.79 -22.14 10.26
N ALA A 111 -34.03 -21.64 10.39
CA ALA A 111 -34.61 -20.68 9.46
C ALA A 111 -33.73 -19.44 9.32
N ARG A 112 -33.26 -18.89 10.45
CA ARG A 112 -32.39 -17.72 10.43
C ARG A 112 -31.05 -18.01 9.74
N ARG A 113 -30.47 -19.18 9.98
CA ARG A 113 -29.22 -19.62 9.36
C ARG A 113 -29.35 -19.71 7.83
N LEU A 114 -30.46 -20.22 7.31
CA LEU A 114 -30.72 -20.26 5.87
C LEU A 114 -30.79 -18.84 5.26
N PHE A 115 -31.49 -17.92 5.93
CA PHE A 115 -31.53 -16.51 5.50
C PHE A 115 -30.18 -15.82 5.59
N ASP A 116 -29.40 -16.06 6.66
CA ASP A 116 -28.05 -15.52 6.81
C ASP A 116 -27.14 -16.00 5.67
N ILE A 117 -27.17 -17.30 5.33
CA ILE A 117 -26.39 -17.87 4.23
C ILE A 117 -26.67 -17.10 2.94
N GLU A 118 -27.94 -16.95 2.58
CA GLU A 118 -28.30 -16.31 1.31
C GLU A 118 -28.01 -14.80 1.30
N THR A 119 -28.33 -14.12 2.41
CA THR A 119 -28.07 -12.68 2.54
C THR A 119 -26.57 -12.38 2.47
N TYR A 120 -25.75 -13.06 3.27
CA TYR A 120 -24.31 -12.81 3.31
C TYR A 120 -23.60 -13.33 2.05
N ARG A 121 -24.10 -14.40 1.41
CA ARG A 121 -23.61 -14.84 0.10
C ARG A 121 -23.80 -13.74 -0.94
N MET A 122 -24.99 -13.15 -1.02
CA MET A 122 -25.27 -12.08 -1.98
C MET A 122 -24.48 -10.81 -1.67
N MET A 123 -24.38 -10.41 -0.39
CA MET A 123 -23.54 -9.28 0.03
C MET A 123 -22.05 -9.48 -0.33
N ALA A 124 -21.51 -10.67 -0.10
CA ALA A 124 -20.13 -10.99 -0.47
C ALA A 124 -19.90 -10.97 -1.99
N MET A 125 -20.91 -11.37 -2.77
CA MET A 125 -20.83 -11.43 -4.23
C MET A 125 -20.87 -10.06 -4.91
N LEU A 126 -21.22 -8.97 -4.20
CA LEU A 126 -21.17 -7.61 -4.73
C LEU A 126 -19.75 -7.20 -5.17
N ALA A 127 -18.71 -7.79 -4.59
CA ALA A 127 -17.32 -7.52 -4.98
C ALA A 127 -16.91 -8.16 -6.31
N LEU A 128 -17.62 -9.17 -6.79
CA LEU A 128 -17.18 -9.96 -7.95
C LEU A 128 -17.12 -9.13 -9.25
N PRO A 129 -18.12 -8.30 -9.59
CA PRO A 129 -18.01 -7.41 -10.75
C PRO A 129 -16.85 -6.41 -10.63
N GLU A 130 -16.64 -5.84 -9.44
CA GLU A 130 -15.53 -4.92 -9.16
C GLU A 130 -14.17 -5.62 -9.33
N ALA A 131 -14.02 -6.85 -8.82
CA ALA A 131 -12.81 -7.66 -9.00
C ALA A 131 -12.52 -7.96 -10.48
N LYS A 132 -13.56 -8.25 -11.27
CA LYS A 132 -13.40 -8.52 -12.70
C LYS A 132 -12.97 -7.27 -13.47
N ALA A 133 -13.55 -6.11 -13.14
CA ALA A 133 -13.14 -4.83 -13.74
C ALA A 133 -11.69 -4.49 -13.38
N LEU A 134 -11.32 -4.67 -12.11
CA LEU A 134 -9.96 -4.44 -11.63
C LEU A 134 -8.90 -5.32 -12.32
N SER A 135 -9.28 -6.53 -12.75
CA SER A 135 -8.32 -7.46 -13.35
C SER A 135 -7.64 -6.93 -14.61
N SER A 136 -8.32 -6.15 -15.45
CA SER A 136 -7.71 -5.53 -16.64
C SER A 136 -6.75 -4.42 -16.25
N ASP A 137 -7.13 -3.60 -15.27
CA ASP A 137 -6.30 -2.49 -14.80
C ASP A 137 -5.01 -3.00 -14.15
N LEU A 138 -5.09 -4.11 -13.40
CA LEU A 138 -3.92 -4.73 -12.79
C LEU A 138 -2.92 -5.28 -13.82
N GLN A 139 -3.39 -5.82 -14.95
CA GLN A 139 -2.48 -6.26 -16.02
C GLN A 139 -1.71 -5.08 -16.60
N TYR A 140 -2.37 -3.93 -16.78
CA TYR A 140 -1.71 -2.72 -17.22
C TYR A 140 -0.70 -2.20 -16.18
N TYR A 141 -1.07 -2.19 -14.90
CA TYR A 141 -0.17 -1.78 -13.82
C TYR A 141 1.06 -2.70 -13.67
N GLU A 142 0.88 -4.02 -13.83
CA GLU A 142 1.99 -4.99 -13.83
C GLU A 142 2.98 -4.69 -14.97
N ALA A 143 2.48 -4.39 -16.18
CA ALA A 143 3.32 -4.02 -17.32
C ALA A 143 4.02 -2.66 -17.14
N GLU A 144 3.31 -1.65 -16.63
CA GLU A 144 3.86 -0.32 -16.33
C GLU A 144 4.99 -0.43 -15.28
N LEU A 145 4.77 -1.17 -14.18
CA LEU A 145 5.79 -1.38 -13.15
C LEU A 145 7.02 -2.13 -13.70
N SER A 146 6.81 -3.16 -14.52
CA SER A 146 7.90 -3.90 -15.18
C SER A 146 8.75 -2.96 -16.05
N THR A 147 8.10 -2.09 -16.81
CA THR A 147 8.77 -1.09 -17.65
C THR A 147 9.61 -0.11 -16.82
N LEU A 148 9.04 0.43 -15.73
CA LEU A 148 9.75 1.34 -14.83
C LEU A 148 10.92 0.65 -14.12
N SER A 149 10.76 -0.63 -13.75
CA SER A 149 11.82 -1.45 -13.15
C SER A 149 12.98 -1.69 -14.11
N ASN A 150 12.69 -1.99 -15.38
CA ASN A 150 13.73 -2.17 -16.40
C ASN A 150 14.48 -0.86 -16.69
N GLN A 151 13.75 0.26 -16.78
CA GLN A 151 14.37 1.58 -16.92
C GLN A 151 15.32 1.90 -15.76
N HIS A 152 14.94 1.57 -14.52
CA HIS A 152 15.82 1.73 -13.35
C HIS A 152 17.12 0.93 -13.48
N ALA A 153 17.03 -0.31 -13.96
CA ALA A 153 18.17 -1.21 -14.13
C ALA A 153 19.09 -0.81 -15.29
N GLU A 154 18.55 -0.32 -16.42
CA GLU A 154 19.35 0.01 -17.60
C GLU A 154 19.95 1.43 -17.55
N GLN A 155 19.24 2.38 -16.96
CA GLN A 155 19.61 3.80 -17.02
C GLN A 155 20.48 4.23 -15.84
N HIS A 156 21.62 3.56 -15.63
CA HIS A 156 22.58 3.94 -14.58
C HIS A 156 23.22 5.32 -14.76
N THR A 157 23.16 5.90 -15.97
CA THR A 157 23.82 7.17 -16.29
C THR A 157 22.84 8.32 -16.55
N SER A 158 21.53 8.05 -16.65
CA SER A 158 20.51 9.07 -16.88
C SER A 158 20.05 9.72 -15.56
N PRO A 159 19.53 10.98 -15.60
CA PRO A 159 18.96 11.63 -14.43
C PRO A 159 17.84 10.79 -13.80
N ALA A 160 17.88 10.63 -12.48
CA ALA A 160 16.88 9.85 -11.75
C ALA A 160 15.51 10.56 -11.61
N GLU A 161 15.46 11.88 -11.75
CA GLU A 161 14.27 12.70 -11.48
C GLU A 161 13.02 12.34 -12.32
N PRO A 162 13.11 12.10 -13.65
CA PRO A 162 11.94 11.77 -14.45
C PRO A 162 11.34 10.40 -14.06
N LEU A 163 12.21 9.42 -13.80
CA LEU A 163 11.82 8.08 -13.40
C LEU A 163 11.23 8.06 -11.98
N LEU A 164 11.82 8.83 -11.05
CA LEU A 164 11.29 9.03 -9.71
C LEU A 164 9.89 9.66 -9.74
N SER A 165 9.70 10.66 -10.61
CA SER A 165 8.39 11.33 -10.79
C SER A 165 7.35 10.36 -11.35
N ALA A 166 7.71 9.57 -12.37
CA ALA A 166 6.82 8.56 -12.95
C ALA A 166 6.43 7.49 -11.91
N LEU A 167 7.38 6.99 -11.11
CA LEU A 167 7.10 6.00 -10.07
C LEU A 167 6.29 6.56 -8.90
N THR A 168 6.49 7.82 -8.55
CA THR A 168 5.68 8.49 -7.51
C THR A 168 4.23 8.61 -7.97
N LEU A 169 4.00 9.02 -9.23
CA LEU A 169 2.66 9.06 -9.81
C LEU A 169 2.03 7.66 -9.89
N PHE A 170 2.80 6.66 -10.32
CA PHE A 170 2.35 5.27 -10.38
C PHE A 170 1.97 4.72 -8.99
N SER A 171 2.78 4.98 -7.98
CA SER A 171 2.49 4.59 -6.58
C SER A 171 1.19 5.24 -6.10
N ALA A 172 0.96 6.52 -6.40
CA ALA A 172 -0.28 7.21 -6.05
C ALA A 172 -1.51 6.61 -6.75
N LYS A 173 -1.38 6.16 -8.01
CA LYS A 173 -2.46 5.44 -8.73
C LYS A 173 -2.78 4.11 -8.02
N LEU A 174 -1.77 3.32 -7.66
CA LEU A 174 -1.95 2.05 -6.96
C LEU A 174 -2.58 2.21 -5.58
N GLU A 175 -2.14 3.21 -4.81
CA GLU A 175 -2.74 3.53 -3.50
C GLU A 175 -4.21 3.92 -3.65
N ARG A 176 -4.54 4.78 -4.62
CA ARG A 176 -5.93 5.15 -4.90
C ARG A 176 -6.76 3.92 -5.26
N CYS A 177 -6.24 3.06 -6.13
CA CYS A 177 -6.90 1.81 -6.52
C CYS A 177 -7.15 0.91 -5.31
N GLY A 178 -6.13 0.72 -4.46
CA GLY A 178 -6.23 -0.08 -3.24
C GLY A 178 -7.25 0.47 -2.25
N VAL A 179 -7.24 1.79 -2.01
CA VAL A 179 -8.23 2.42 -1.11
C VAL A 179 -9.66 2.25 -1.63
N GLN A 180 -9.87 2.36 -2.95
CA GLN A 180 -11.19 2.24 -3.55
C GLN A 180 -11.78 0.82 -3.42
N THR A 181 -10.96 -0.23 -3.52
CA THR A 181 -11.44 -1.62 -3.50
C THR A 181 -11.34 -2.31 -2.14
N ARG A 182 -10.48 -1.81 -1.24
CA ARG A 182 -10.22 -2.42 0.07
C ARG A 182 -11.49 -2.64 0.89
N GLN A 183 -12.37 -1.64 0.99
CA GLN A 183 -13.58 -1.78 1.81
C GLN A 183 -14.45 -2.95 1.34
N ARG A 184 -14.69 -3.04 0.03
CA ARG A 184 -15.57 -4.06 -0.54
C ARG A 184 -14.94 -5.46 -0.44
N PHE A 185 -13.63 -5.60 -0.69
CA PHE A 185 -12.94 -6.89 -0.52
C PHE A 185 -12.87 -7.36 0.94
N SER A 186 -12.58 -6.46 1.89
CA SER A 186 -12.63 -6.80 3.33
C SER A 186 -14.04 -7.20 3.77
N ALA A 187 -15.09 -6.53 3.26
CA ALA A 187 -16.47 -6.92 3.51
C ALA A 187 -16.77 -8.33 2.95
N THR A 188 -16.34 -8.63 1.72
CA THR A 188 -16.47 -9.96 1.12
C THR A 188 -15.77 -11.05 1.92
N GLU A 189 -14.57 -10.79 2.43
CA GLU A 189 -13.86 -11.72 3.32
C GLU A 189 -14.66 -12.01 4.60
N ALA A 190 -15.13 -10.97 5.28
CA ALA A 190 -15.93 -11.11 6.50
C ALA A 190 -17.26 -11.85 6.24
N TYR A 191 -18.01 -11.45 5.20
CA TYR A 191 -19.28 -12.07 4.86
C TYR A 191 -19.12 -13.52 4.38
N SER A 192 -18.08 -13.83 3.62
CA SER A 192 -17.80 -15.20 3.20
C SER A 192 -17.50 -16.12 4.39
N SER A 193 -16.75 -15.62 5.38
CA SER A 193 -16.50 -16.33 6.64
C SER A 193 -17.80 -16.69 7.37
N ILE A 194 -18.79 -15.78 7.39
CA ILE A 194 -20.11 -16.05 7.96
C ILE A 194 -20.82 -17.15 7.17
N VAL A 195 -20.81 -17.09 5.84
CA VAL A 195 -21.44 -18.13 4.99
C VAL A 195 -20.83 -19.50 5.25
N PHE A 196 -19.50 -19.61 5.27
CA PHE A 196 -18.80 -20.89 5.55
C PHE A 196 -19.16 -21.42 6.94
N ALA A 197 -19.15 -20.56 7.96
CA ALA A 197 -19.52 -20.93 9.32
C ALA A 197 -20.97 -21.43 9.39
N ARG A 198 -21.92 -20.69 8.78
CA ARG A 198 -23.34 -21.06 8.78
C ARG A 198 -23.58 -22.37 8.04
N ILE A 199 -22.93 -22.61 6.90
CA ILE A 199 -23.00 -23.90 6.20
C ILE A 199 -22.48 -25.04 7.08
N SER A 200 -21.32 -24.86 7.72
CA SER A 200 -20.76 -25.86 8.63
C SER A 200 -21.69 -26.16 9.81
N GLU A 201 -22.26 -25.11 10.42
CA GLU A 201 -23.15 -25.22 11.56
C GLU A 201 -24.51 -25.89 11.25
N MET A 202 -24.93 -25.93 9.97
CA MET A 202 -26.12 -26.72 9.58
C MET A 202 -25.91 -28.21 9.84
N ARG A 203 -24.64 -28.67 9.82
CA ARG A 203 -24.25 -30.09 9.91
C ARG A 203 -25.03 -30.91 8.89
N GLU A 204 -24.95 -30.50 7.63
CA GLU A 204 -25.75 -31.10 6.59
C GLU A 204 -25.31 -32.52 6.25
N GLU A 205 -26.30 -33.39 6.01
CA GLU A 205 -26.10 -34.74 5.51
C GLU A 205 -26.87 -34.96 4.22
N ARG A 206 -26.41 -35.93 3.43
CA ARG A 206 -26.99 -36.22 2.11
C ARG A 206 -28.37 -36.85 2.22
N VAL A 207 -29.35 -36.28 1.52
CA VAL A 207 -30.68 -36.87 1.33
C VAL A 207 -30.73 -37.61 -0.01
N GLY A 208 -30.88 -38.94 0.04
CA GLY A 208 -31.01 -39.75 -1.17
C GLY A 208 -29.88 -39.52 -2.18
N HIS A 209 -30.26 -39.17 -3.41
CA HIS A 209 -29.35 -38.91 -4.53
C HIS A 209 -29.14 -37.41 -4.82
N TYR A 210 -29.71 -36.52 -4.01
CA TYR A 210 -29.64 -35.09 -4.25
C TYR A 210 -28.29 -34.51 -3.80
N PRO A 211 -27.78 -33.48 -4.50
CA PRO A 211 -26.62 -32.74 -4.02
C PRO A 211 -26.96 -32.03 -2.72
N GLN A 212 -26.01 -31.99 -1.79
CA GLN A 212 -26.18 -31.24 -0.54
C GLN A 212 -26.26 -29.74 -0.83
N LEU A 213 -27.08 -29.05 -0.06
CA LEU A 213 -27.38 -27.62 -0.19
C LEU A 213 -26.12 -26.76 -0.05
N GLY A 214 -25.32 -26.99 1.00
CA GLY A 214 -24.06 -26.30 1.24
C GLY A 214 -23.07 -26.54 0.11
N MET A 215 -22.85 -27.80 -0.29
CA MET A 215 -21.97 -28.12 -1.43
C MET A 215 -22.40 -27.44 -2.74
N PHE A 216 -23.71 -27.35 -3.00
CA PHE A 216 -24.23 -26.63 -4.16
C PHE A 216 -23.86 -25.15 -4.12
N ILE A 217 -24.04 -24.49 -2.97
CA ILE A 217 -23.67 -23.08 -2.77
C ILE A 217 -22.16 -22.88 -2.94
N LEU A 218 -21.35 -23.69 -2.25
CA LEU A 218 -19.90 -23.53 -2.19
C LEU A 218 -19.24 -23.67 -3.56
N ARG A 219 -19.75 -24.56 -4.43
CA ARG A 219 -19.20 -24.79 -5.77
C ARG A 219 -19.11 -23.53 -6.63
N ARG A 220 -20.02 -22.57 -6.45
CA ARG A 220 -20.02 -21.29 -7.19
C ARG A 220 -19.51 -20.14 -6.33
N PHE A 221 -19.75 -20.19 -5.02
CA PHE A 221 -19.39 -19.10 -4.11
C PHE A 221 -17.89 -19.09 -3.77
N GLU A 222 -17.30 -20.24 -3.46
CA GLU A 222 -15.90 -20.31 -3.04
C GLU A 222 -14.92 -19.82 -4.12
N PRO A 223 -15.04 -20.21 -5.40
CA PRO A 223 -14.17 -19.66 -6.45
C PRO A 223 -14.28 -18.13 -6.59
N ALA A 224 -15.47 -17.57 -6.44
CA ALA A 224 -15.68 -16.12 -6.52
C ALA A 224 -14.99 -15.36 -5.37
N THR A 225 -15.09 -15.88 -4.15
CA THR A 225 -14.42 -15.29 -2.98
C THR A 225 -12.89 -15.36 -3.10
N ARG A 226 -12.36 -16.53 -3.51
CA ARG A 226 -10.91 -16.71 -3.80
C ARG A 226 -10.41 -15.77 -4.90
N TYR A 227 -11.22 -15.53 -5.92
CA TYR A 227 -10.86 -14.58 -6.98
C TYR A 227 -10.75 -13.15 -6.45
N CYS A 228 -11.69 -12.71 -5.61
CA CYS A 228 -11.63 -11.38 -4.98
C CYS A 228 -10.39 -11.22 -4.08
N ASP A 229 -10.08 -12.24 -3.26
CA ASP A 229 -8.86 -12.26 -2.43
C ASP A 229 -7.59 -12.20 -3.29
N ALA A 230 -7.53 -12.98 -4.38
CA ALA A 230 -6.40 -12.94 -5.31
C ALA A 230 -6.21 -11.56 -5.95
N MET A 231 -7.29 -10.86 -6.31
CA MET A 231 -7.18 -9.49 -6.85
C MET A 231 -6.69 -8.51 -5.79
N ASN A 232 -7.18 -8.60 -4.55
CA ASN A 232 -6.69 -7.75 -3.46
C ASN A 232 -5.19 -7.94 -3.22
N ARG A 233 -4.71 -9.18 -3.15
CA ARG A 233 -3.28 -9.49 -2.97
C ARG A 233 -2.42 -8.99 -4.12
N ARG A 234 -2.92 -9.00 -5.35
CA ARG A 234 -2.19 -8.45 -6.52
C ARG A 234 -2.00 -6.93 -6.37
N VAL A 235 -3.02 -6.20 -5.95
CA VAL A 235 -2.92 -4.74 -5.68
C VAL A 235 -1.86 -4.49 -4.60
N GLU A 236 -1.91 -5.20 -3.48
CA GLU A 236 -0.95 -5.04 -2.36
C GLU A 236 0.48 -5.37 -2.79
N THR A 237 0.66 -6.42 -3.59
CA THR A 237 1.97 -6.83 -4.12
C THR A 237 2.56 -5.76 -5.06
N LEU A 238 1.73 -5.18 -5.92
CA LEU A 238 2.13 -4.10 -6.82
C LEU A 238 2.51 -2.84 -6.04
N ALA A 239 1.68 -2.42 -5.07
CA ALA A 239 1.94 -1.26 -4.22
C ALA A 239 3.26 -1.41 -3.44
N THR A 240 3.48 -2.59 -2.86
CA THR A 240 4.72 -2.92 -2.15
C THR A 240 5.93 -2.89 -3.09
N SER A 241 5.78 -3.39 -4.31
CA SER A 241 6.87 -3.43 -5.29
C SER A 241 7.20 -2.05 -5.85
N ALA A 242 6.20 -1.21 -6.10
CA ALA A 242 6.38 0.19 -6.48
C ALA A 242 7.10 0.99 -5.38
N THR A 243 6.71 0.79 -4.12
CA THR A 243 7.35 1.42 -2.96
C THR A 243 8.82 1.04 -2.86
N ARG A 244 9.14 -0.27 -2.95
CA ARG A 244 10.53 -0.74 -2.93
C ARG A 244 11.38 -0.15 -4.05
N LEU A 245 10.83 -0.06 -5.26
CA LEU A 245 11.54 0.53 -6.40
C LEU A 245 11.78 2.04 -6.21
N ASN A 246 10.81 2.75 -5.63
CA ASN A 246 10.95 4.17 -5.28
C ASN A 246 12.06 4.39 -4.24
N ASP A 247 12.12 3.55 -3.20
CA ASP A 247 13.16 3.61 -2.16
C ASP A 247 14.57 3.35 -2.73
N LEU A 248 14.70 2.38 -3.63
CA LEU A 248 15.97 2.08 -4.32
C LEU A 248 16.43 3.26 -5.19
N LEU A 249 15.51 3.88 -5.94
CA LEU A 249 15.81 5.06 -6.75
C LEU A 249 16.21 6.27 -5.93
N ARG A 250 15.49 6.54 -4.83
CA ARG A 250 15.83 7.61 -3.90
C ARG A 250 17.22 7.40 -3.31
N THR A 251 17.53 6.16 -2.92
CA THR A 251 18.86 5.79 -2.40
C THR A 251 19.95 6.02 -3.45
N ARG A 252 19.74 5.59 -4.70
CA ARG A 252 20.67 5.84 -5.80
C ARG A 252 20.90 7.34 -6.03
N SER A 253 19.82 8.12 -6.09
CA SER A 253 19.92 9.58 -6.28
C SER A 253 20.69 10.25 -5.15
N GLN A 254 20.47 9.84 -3.91
CA GLN A 254 21.22 10.33 -2.75
C GLN A 254 22.72 10.03 -2.88
N VAL A 255 23.10 8.82 -3.30
CA VAL A 255 24.50 8.44 -3.54
C VAL A 255 25.13 9.26 -4.68
N GLU A 256 24.39 9.53 -5.76
CA GLU A 256 24.86 10.38 -6.86
C GLU A 256 25.15 11.81 -6.37
N ILE A 257 24.28 12.39 -5.54
CA ILE A 257 24.45 13.72 -4.94
C ILE A 257 25.67 13.75 -4.00
N GLU A 258 25.83 12.73 -3.16
CA GLU A 258 27.00 12.61 -2.27
C GLU A 258 28.31 12.50 -3.06
N GLY A 259 28.31 11.74 -4.16
CA GLY A 259 29.44 11.66 -5.08
C GLY A 259 29.78 13.00 -5.74
N GLN A 260 28.78 13.81 -6.11
CA GLN A 260 29.00 15.17 -6.62
C GLN A 260 29.57 16.10 -5.55
N ASN A 261 29.02 16.07 -4.33
CA ASN A 261 29.53 16.85 -3.20
C ASN A 261 30.98 16.51 -2.88
N TYR A 262 31.34 15.22 -2.90
CA TYR A 262 32.73 14.78 -2.72
C TYR A 262 33.67 15.37 -3.79
N LYS A 263 33.28 15.33 -5.07
CA LYS A 263 34.06 15.93 -6.17
C LYS A 263 34.22 17.44 -6.02
N ILE A 264 33.16 18.14 -5.58
CA ILE A 264 33.22 19.59 -5.31
C ILE A 264 34.23 19.87 -4.19
N LEU A 265 34.16 19.14 -3.07
CA LEU A 265 35.10 19.29 -1.95
C LEU A 265 36.54 19.00 -2.38
N GLN A 266 36.77 17.96 -3.19
CA GLN A 266 38.10 17.65 -3.73
C GLN A 266 38.64 18.79 -4.60
N SER A 267 37.78 19.40 -5.43
CA SER A 267 38.16 20.54 -6.27
C SER A 267 38.50 21.80 -5.46
N LEU A 268 37.80 22.00 -4.33
CA LEU A 268 38.07 23.10 -3.41
C LEU A 268 39.40 22.91 -2.68
N ASP A 269 39.69 21.71 -2.21
CA ASP A 269 40.97 21.39 -1.55
C ASP A 269 42.16 21.56 -2.51
N ALA A 270 42.03 21.10 -3.76
CA ALA A 270 43.03 21.30 -4.80
C ALA A 270 43.27 22.79 -5.11
N ARG A 271 42.22 23.61 -5.12
CA ARG A 271 42.34 25.06 -5.32
C ARG A 271 42.95 25.75 -4.11
N ALA A 272 42.51 25.41 -2.89
CA ALA A 272 43.03 25.97 -1.65
C ALA A 272 44.53 25.66 -1.48
N SER A 273 44.94 24.41 -1.73
CA SER A 273 46.35 24.03 -1.68
C SER A 273 47.21 24.78 -2.72
N SER A 274 46.66 25.03 -3.91
CA SER A 274 47.33 25.84 -4.93
C SER A 274 47.46 27.31 -4.52
N GLN A 275 46.40 27.89 -3.94
CA GLN A 275 46.42 29.25 -3.39
C GLN A 275 47.43 29.38 -2.26
N LEU A 276 47.53 28.39 -1.36
CA LEU A 276 48.52 28.36 -0.29
C LEU A 276 49.96 28.34 -0.81
N LYS A 277 50.23 27.61 -1.90
CA LYS A 277 51.56 27.61 -2.53
C LYS A 277 51.91 28.98 -3.11
N ILE A 278 50.97 29.62 -3.79
CA ILE A 278 51.16 30.98 -4.34
C ILE A 278 51.40 31.97 -3.21
N GLN A 279 50.60 31.92 -2.14
CA GLN A 279 50.78 32.79 -0.98
C GLN A 279 52.17 32.59 -0.34
N LYS A 280 52.61 31.33 -0.17
CA LYS A 280 53.96 31.04 0.34
C LYS A 280 55.07 31.58 -0.59
N ALA A 281 54.88 31.54 -1.91
CA ALA A 281 55.83 32.10 -2.86
C ALA A 281 55.90 33.64 -2.75
N VAL A 282 54.74 34.31 -2.64
CA VAL A 282 54.68 35.77 -2.44
C VAL A 282 55.30 36.18 -1.10
N GLU A 283 55.03 35.42 -0.03
CA GLU A 283 55.68 35.63 1.26
C GLU A 283 57.20 35.46 1.16
N GLY A 284 57.69 34.42 0.49
CA GLY A 284 59.13 34.22 0.26
C GLY A 284 59.77 35.37 -0.51
N LEU A 285 59.10 35.87 -1.55
CA LEU A 285 59.55 37.04 -2.30
C LEU A 285 59.59 38.30 -1.43
N SER A 286 58.58 38.51 -0.57
CA SER A 286 58.52 39.67 0.33
C SER A 286 59.71 39.70 1.30
N ILE A 287 60.15 38.54 1.81
CA ILE A 287 61.32 38.46 2.69
C ILE A 287 62.59 38.91 1.96
N ILE A 288 62.76 38.50 0.69
CA ILE A 288 63.91 38.91 -0.12
C ILE A 288 63.89 40.43 -0.34
N VAL A 289 62.74 40.98 -0.74
CA VAL A 289 62.55 42.41 -0.99
C VAL A 289 62.82 43.24 0.28
N ILE A 290 62.23 42.86 1.42
CA ILE A 290 62.43 43.55 2.70
C ILE A 290 63.89 43.47 3.14
N SER A 291 64.54 42.31 3.00
CA SER A 291 65.95 42.13 3.37
C SER A 291 66.85 43.07 2.57
N TYR A 292 66.62 43.20 1.27
CA TYR A 292 67.35 44.14 0.41
C TYR A 292 67.14 45.59 0.86
N TYR A 293 65.90 46.01 1.14
CA TYR A 293 65.62 47.36 1.63
C TYR A 293 66.29 47.67 2.96
N ILE A 294 66.33 46.72 3.91
CA ILE A 294 67.02 46.89 5.20
C ILE A 294 68.50 47.15 4.99
N PHE A 295 69.18 46.33 4.16
CA PHE A 295 70.60 46.55 3.86
C PHE A 295 70.86 47.89 3.17
N SER A 296 69.99 48.29 2.25
CA SER A 296 70.08 49.60 1.57
C SER A 296 69.94 50.76 2.56
N LEU A 297 68.96 50.68 3.48
CA LEU A 297 68.77 51.67 4.54
C LEU A 297 69.96 51.75 5.50
N MET A 298 70.53 50.60 5.89
CA MET A 298 71.73 50.56 6.74
C MET A 298 72.93 51.22 6.04
N LYS A 299 73.11 50.97 4.74
CA LYS A 299 74.15 51.61 3.93
C LYS A 299 73.97 53.14 3.87
N LEU A 300 72.75 53.60 3.57
CA LEU A 300 72.43 55.03 3.52
C LEU A 300 72.62 55.71 4.88
N GLY A 301 72.25 55.03 5.97
CA GLY A 301 72.50 55.52 7.33
C GLY A 301 73.99 55.70 7.63
N LEU A 302 74.84 54.80 7.11
CA LEU A 302 76.29 54.90 7.25
C LEU A 302 76.87 56.08 6.47
N GLU A 303 76.43 56.26 5.21
CA GLU A 303 76.81 57.39 4.36
C GLU A 303 76.34 58.74 4.96
N SER A 304 75.19 58.76 5.63
CA SER A 304 74.72 59.95 6.33
C SER A 304 75.53 60.25 7.60
N LEU A 305 76.05 59.24 8.29
CA LEU A 305 76.88 59.43 9.48
C LEU A 305 78.28 59.95 9.11
N SER A 306 78.85 59.47 8.01
CA SER A 306 80.12 60.00 7.49
C SER A 306 79.95 61.46 7.00
N ALA A 307 78.80 61.81 6.43
CA ALA A 307 78.46 63.20 6.08
C ALA A 307 78.31 64.14 7.31
N LEU A 308 78.07 63.60 8.51
CA LEU A 308 77.99 64.36 9.78
C LEU A 308 79.35 64.55 10.48
N GLY A 309 80.45 64.13 9.84
CA GLY A 309 81.82 64.35 10.34
C GLY A 309 82.36 63.29 11.31
N ILE A 310 81.68 62.14 11.43
CA ILE A 310 82.15 60.98 12.20
C ILE A 310 82.74 59.97 11.22
N ASP A 311 84.06 59.94 11.11
CA ASP A 311 84.76 59.06 10.16
C ASP A 311 84.92 57.65 10.78
N ILE A 312 84.00 56.74 10.41
CA ILE A 312 84.00 55.36 10.91
C ILE A 312 84.81 54.51 9.94
N GLU A 313 85.86 53.88 10.45
CA GLU A 313 86.69 52.96 9.67
C GLU A 313 85.84 51.83 9.06
N PRO A 314 85.95 51.55 7.74
CA PRO A 314 85.07 50.60 7.05
C PRO A 314 85.04 49.19 7.68
N ASN A 315 86.17 48.75 8.25
CA ASN A 315 86.27 47.46 8.94
C ASN A 315 85.49 47.42 10.26
N VAL A 316 85.41 48.54 10.99
CA VAL A 316 84.66 48.67 12.26
C VAL A 316 83.16 48.77 11.98
N ALA A 317 82.77 49.52 10.95
CA ALA A 317 81.38 49.57 10.48
C ALA A 317 80.88 48.18 10.06
N ALA A 318 81.69 47.43 9.30
CA ALA A 318 81.35 46.08 8.87
C ALA A 318 81.21 45.10 10.05
N THR A 319 82.04 45.21 11.08
CA THR A 319 81.98 44.33 12.26
C THR A 319 80.73 44.52 13.10
N VAL A 320 80.06 45.68 13.03
CA VAL A 320 78.79 45.93 13.74
C VAL A 320 77.59 45.74 12.81
N LEU A 321 77.62 46.25 11.58
CA LEU A 321 76.47 46.19 10.67
C LEU A 321 76.18 44.78 10.15
N VAL A 322 77.20 43.98 9.85
CA VAL A 322 76.99 42.62 9.35
C VAL A 322 76.26 41.76 10.40
N PRO A 323 76.72 41.67 11.66
CA PRO A 323 75.98 40.93 12.69
C PRO A 323 74.62 41.55 13.00
N LEU A 324 74.49 42.89 13.00
CA LEU A 324 73.19 43.53 13.23
C LEU A 324 72.18 43.22 12.12
N GLY A 325 72.58 43.35 10.86
CA GLY A 325 71.73 43.10 9.69
C GLY A 325 71.32 41.62 9.60
N THR A 326 72.27 40.72 9.83
CA THR A 326 71.99 39.27 9.92
C THR A 326 71.04 38.93 11.06
N LEU A 327 71.16 39.58 12.23
CA LEU A 327 70.27 39.37 13.37
C LEU A 327 68.85 39.90 13.10
N ILE A 328 68.71 41.03 12.43
CA ILE A 328 67.40 41.56 12.00
C ILE A 328 66.72 40.61 11.00
N ILE A 329 67.45 40.09 10.02
CA ILE A 329 66.91 39.12 9.05
C ILE A 329 66.58 37.79 9.74
N ALA A 330 67.43 37.32 10.64
CA ALA A 330 67.19 36.10 11.42
C ALA A 330 65.93 36.23 12.29
N THR A 331 65.72 37.39 12.93
CA THR A 331 64.52 37.62 13.75
C THR A 331 63.25 37.76 12.93
N LEU A 332 63.30 38.40 11.75
CA LEU A 332 62.17 38.48 10.81
C LEU A 332 61.80 37.10 10.26
N THR A 333 62.77 36.33 9.79
CA THR A 333 62.55 34.96 9.27
C THR A 333 62.04 34.03 10.36
N TRP A 334 62.59 34.13 11.58
CA TRP A 334 62.12 33.36 12.73
C TRP A 334 60.70 33.74 13.17
N ARG A 335 60.34 35.03 13.18
CA ARG A 335 58.96 35.47 13.47
C ARG A 335 57.97 34.94 12.44
N VAL A 336 58.29 35.04 11.14
CA VAL A 336 57.43 34.51 10.07
C VAL A 336 57.30 32.99 10.18
N TRP A 337 58.38 32.28 10.52
CA TRP A 337 58.34 30.84 10.74
C TRP A 337 57.52 30.44 11.98
N LYS A 338 57.62 31.20 13.08
CA LYS A 338 56.87 30.96 14.32
C LYS A 338 55.37 31.18 14.14
N VAL A 339 54.98 32.22 13.39
CA VAL A 339 53.57 32.48 13.05
C VAL A 339 52.98 31.38 12.15
N LYS A 340 53.80 30.72 11.33
CA LYS A 340 53.39 29.59 10.45
C LYS A 340 53.10 28.26 11.18
N LYS A 341 53.46 28.13 12.46
CA LYS A 341 53.35 26.87 13.22
C LYS A 341 52.09 26.80 14.10
N HIS A 342 51.30 27.88 14.13
CA HIS A 342 49.94 27.97 14.66
C HIS A 342 49.00 28.28 13.50
#